data_AF-A0A7C4NF07-F1
#
_entry.id   AF-A0A7C4NF07-F1
#
_cell.length_a   1.000
_cell.length_b   1.000
_cell.length_c   1.000
_cell.angle_alpha   90.00
_cell.angle_beta   90.00
_cell.angle_gamma   90.00
#
_symmetry.space_group_name_H-M   'P 1'
#
loop_
_entity.id
_entity.type
_entity.pdbx_description
1 polymer ?
#
loop_
_entity_poly.entity_id
_entity_poly.type
_entity_poly.pdbx_seq_one_letter_code
_entity_poly.pdbx_strand_id
1 'polypeptide(L)'
;MLPEGNVISEPQDLEDEDNIYELSWYVFSKLEARFNGSILTDLTNLDYLLSSLLEEDANLSILLYDKYIATGILLAHYVLKVSKRLSRSKKLLNGILDILEKYSWYEHDGETIFALYKLSEVSSEIQEKTRLRDLIERAYAQYYQRLCEFKARDEDIESLLYLLWIRATSKESGDKMKDLEILTDNEYVRNRVARNPMLMVLYTIVLPECINRINFFEKSKIADKVKPILYEARESLSKTILLQAELLSVKGKLELAKHKLELAEKTLRTFSELERQKKKYVLTTFLVSLSIFILHYLSTFNILIISEFLRSYGLPLEAIITYTTFENALNVLTNGKVKGILNIIWRILNKFIK
;
A
#
# COMPACT_ATOMS: atom_id res chain seq x y z
N MET A 1 -31.48 4.50 -24.29
CA MET A 1 -30.58 5.47 -24.93
C MET A 1 -29.52 5.83 -23.91
N LEU A 2 -28.34 5.23 -24.05
CA LEU A 2 -27.17 5.53 -23.22
C LEU A 2 -26.48 6.74 -23.85
N PRO A 3 -25.97 7.70 -23.07
CA PRO A 3 -25.21 8.80 -23.64
C PRO A 3 -23.88 8.23 -24.17
N GLU A 4 -23.59 8.61 -25.40
CA GLU A 4 -22.38 8.26 -26.14
C GLU A 4 -21.14 8.71 -25.37
N GLY A 5 -20.08 7.91 -25.47
CA GLY A 5 -18.82 8.13 -24.78
C GLY A 5 -18.23 9.48 -25.15
N ASN A 6 -17.91 10.28 -24.13
CA ASN A 6 -16.91 11.32 -24.27
C ASN A 6 -15.57 10.63 -24.60
N VAL A 7 -15.26 10.61 -25.89
CA VAL A 7 -13.91 10.47 -26.40
C VAL A 7 -13.12 11.60 -25.77
N ILE A 8 -12.22 11.25 -24.85
CA ILE A 8 -11.19 12.17 -24.37
C ILE A 8 -10.40 12.53 -25.62
N SER A 9 -10.58 13.76 -26.12
CA SER A 9 -9.78 14.32 -27.19
C SER A 9 -8.30 14.21 -26.79
N GLU A 10 -7.49 13.66 -27.69
CA GLU A 10 -6.03 13.81 -27.59
C GLU A 10 -5.72 15.31 -27.53
N PRO A 11 -4.80 15.76 -26.66
CA PRO A 11 -4.45 17.17 -26.58
C PRO A 11 -3.79 17.58 -27.91
N GLN A 12 -4.54 18.31 -28.72
CA GLN A 12 -4.00 19.26 -29.67
C GLN A 12 -3.41 20.42 -28.86
N ASP A 13 -2.26 20.92 -29.32
CA ASP A 13 -1.48 22.06 -28.81
C ASP A 13 -0.48 21.74 -27.67
N LEU A 14 0.62 21.09 -28.08
CA LEU A 14 1.91 21.04 -27.37
C LEU A 14 2.76 22.25 -27.80
N GLU A 15 2.35 23.47 -27.45
CA GLU A 15 3.12 24.71 -27.67
C GLU A 15 3.65 25.34 -26.36
N ASP A 16 3.80 24.57 -25.27
CA ASP A 16 4.61 24.98 -24.12
C ASP A 16 5.82 24.04 -24.00
N GLU A 17 6.90 24.40 -24.70
CA GLU A 17 8.20 23.74 -24.68
C GLU A 17 8.94 23.87 -23.32
N ASP A 18 8.37 24.54 -22.30
CA ASP A 18 9.16 25.10 -21.20
C ASP A 18 9.02 24.47 -19.80
N ASN A 19 8.24 23.39 -19.60
CA ASN A 19 8.00 22.90 -18.23
C ASN A 19 8.57 21.50 -17.92
N ILE A 20 9.88 21.46 -17.65
CA ILE A 20 10.60 20.26 -17.19
C ILE A 20 9.93 19.60 -15.97
N TYR A 21 9.33 20.38 -15.07
CA TYR A 21 8.64 19.86 -13.89
C TYR A 21 7.39 19.07 -14.28
N GLU A 22 6.58 19.64 -15.17
CA GLU A 22 5.34 19.03 -15.66
C GLU A 22 5.59 17.69 -16.36
N LEU A 23 6.52 17.69 -17.32
CA LEU A 23 6.86 16.47 -18.06
C LEU A 23 7.51 15.41 -17.14
N SER A 24 8.40 15.82 -16.25
CA SER A 24 9.09 14.88 -15.33
C SER A 24 8.10 14.14 -14.44
N TRP A 25 7.13 14.85 -13.86
CA TRP A 25 6.10 14.24 -13.02
C TRP A 25 5.18 13.32 -13.80
N TYR A 26 4.80 13.72 -15.01
CA TYR A 26 3.95 12.92 -15.87
C TYR A 26 4.63 11.59 -16.26
N VAL A 27 5.89 11.64 -16.71
CA VAL A 27 6.64 10.42 -17.09
C VAL A 27 6.97 9.57 -15.88
N PHE A 28 7.35 10.18 -14.75
CA PHE A 28 7.54 9.48 -13.48
C PHE A 28 6.29 8.68 -13.08
N SER A 29 5.13 9.33 -13.14
CA SER A 29 3.85 8.73 -12.78
C SER A 29 3.51 7.55 -13.70
N LYS A 30 3.77 7.69 -15.00
CA LYS A 30 3.59 6.60 -15.97
C LYS A 30 4.46 5.39 -15.67
N LEU A 31 5.73 5.63 -15.34
CA LEU A 31 6.69 4.58 -14.98
C LEU A 31 6.28 3.84 -13.70
N GLU A 32 5.92 4.58 -12.65
CA GLU A 32 5.52 4.01 -11.35
C GLU A 32 4.24 3.19 -11.46
N ALA A 33 3.26 3.63 -12.24
CA ALA A 33 2.01 2.91 -12.47
C ALA A 33 2.11 1.81 -13.57
N ARG A 34 3.30 1.61 -14.16
CA ARG A 34 3.57 0.62 -15.22
C ARG A 34 2.57 0.71 -16.38
N PHE A 35 2.27 1.92 -16.85
CA PHE A 35 1.34 2.10 -17.96
C PHE A 35 1.86 1.41 -19.24
N ASN A 36 0.96 0.70 -19.93
CA ASN A 36 1.27 -0.05 -21.16
C ASN A 36 1.34 0.83 -22.42
N GLY A 37 1.25 2.16 -22.30
CA GLY A 37 1.39 3.09 -23.42
C GLY A 37 2.85 3.28 -23.83
N SER A 38 3.08 3.81 -25.04
CA SER A 38 4.43 4.20 -25.46
C SER A 38 4.91 5.38 -24.63
N ILE A 39 5.85 5.14 -23.71
CA ILE A 39 6.55 6.18 -22.91
C ILE A 39 7.77 6.71 -23.69
N LEU A 40 8.08 6.11 -24.85
CA LEU A 40 9.31 6.39 -25.62
C LEU A 40 9.40 7.85 -26.08
N THR A 41 8.31 8.42 -26.57
CA THR A 41 8.26 9.82 -27.03
C THR A 41 8.45 10.77 -25.86
N ASP A 42 7.74 10.54 -24.76
CA ASP A 42 7.84 11.39 -23.56
C ASP A 42 9.27 11.36 -22.98
N LEU A 43 9.94 10.19 -22.99
CA LEU A 43 11.33 10.07 -22.57
C LEU A 43 12.31 10.81 -23.50
N THR A 44 12.06 10.80 -24.81
CA THR A 44 12.89 11.54 -25.77
C THR A 44 12.74 13.04 -25.55
N ASN A 45 11.50 13.53 -25.37
CA ASN A 45 11.24 14.94 -25.07
C ASN A 45 11.87 15.34 -23.73
N LEU A 46 11.79 14.48 -22.72
CA LEU A 46 12.40 14.73 -21.41
C LEU A 46 13.93 14.80 -21.47
N ASP A 47 14.56 13.91 -22.24
CA ASP A 47 16.02 13.95 -22.46
C ASP A 47 16.44 15.21 -23.22
N TYR A 48 15.64 15.64 -24.21
CA TYR A 48 15.86 16.89 -24.94
C TYR A 48 15.73 18.13 -24.04
N LEU A 49 14.65 18.25 -23.25
CA LEU A 49 14.43 19.38 -22.35
C LEU A 49 15.50 19.46 -21.26
N LEU A 50 15.78 18.33 -20.62
CA LEU A 50 16.88 18.23 -19.67
C LEU A 50 18.19 18.62 -20.37
N SER A 51 18.32 18.28 -21.66
CA SER A 51 19.49 18.62 -22.44
C SER A 51 19.69 20.12 -22.61
N SER A 52 18.68 20.78 -23.14
CA SER A 52 18.63 22.22 -23.37
C SER A 52 18.93 23.02 -22.09
N LEU A 53 18.22 22.72 -20.99
CA LEU A 53 18.34 23.46 -19.72
C LEU A 53 19.74 23.44 -19.09
N LEU A 54 20.54 22.42 -19.40
CA LEU A 54 21.86 22.21 -18.80
C LEU A 54 23.01 22.60 -19.73
N GLU A 55 22.74 22.91 -21.00
CA GLU A 55 23.72 23.53 -21.89
C GLU A 55 23.90 25.02 -21.56
N GLU A 56 22.90 25.66 -20.96
CA GLU A 56 22.92 27.05 -20.48
C GLU A 56 23.55 27.19 -19.07
N ASP A 57 24.76 26.66 -18.88
CA ASP A 57 25.46 26.54 -17.58
C ASP A 57 25.56 27.90 -16.83
N ALA A 58 25.56 29.03 -17.55
CA ALA A 58 25.62 30.37 -16.98
C ALA A 58 24.41 30.76 -16.13
N ASN A 59 23.23 30.19 -16.41
CA ASN A 59 21.97 30.51 -15.72
C ASN A 59 21.45 29.39 -14.80
N LEU A 60 22.15 28.25 -14.74
CA LEU A 60 21.69 27.09 -13.99
C LEU A 60 21.42 27.40 -12.51
N SER A 61 22.25 28.25 -11.89
CA SER A 61 22.00 28.69 -10.51
C SER A 61 20.68 29.46 -10.36
N ILE A 62 20.37 30.36 -11.28
CA ILE A 62 19.14 31.17 -11.27
C ILE A 62 17.92 30.27 -11.52
N LEU A 63 18.01 29.36 -12.49
CA LEU A 63 16.94 28.40 -12.80
C LEU A 63 16.63 27.49 -11.60
N LEU A 64 17.67 26.97 -10.95
CA LEU A 64 17.55 26.12 -9.77
C LEU A 64 17.09 26.89 -8.52
N TYR A 65 16.92 28.21 -8.55
CA TYR A 65 16.26 28.92 -7.45
C TYR A 65 14.75 28.62 -7.43
N ASP A 66 14.16 28.31 -8.58
CA ASP A 66 12.79 27.81 -8.65
C ASP A 66 12.75 26.33 -8.25
N LYS A 67 12.05 26.06 -7.14
CA LYS A 67 11.94 24.71 -6.57
C LYS A 67 11.25 23.71 -7.51
N TYR A 68 10.32 24.17 -8.36
CA TYR A 68 9.63 23.30 -9.31
C TYR A 68 10.60 22.85 -10.40
N ILE A 69 11.38 23.79 -10.97
CA ILE A 69 12.42 23.47 -11.96
C ILE A 69 13.45 22.51 -11.37
N ALA A 70 13.94 22.79 -10.16
CA ALA A 70 14.89 21.92 -9.45
C ALA A 70 14.35 20.51 -9.25
N THR A 71 13.11 20.39 -8.73
CA THR A 71 12.42 19.11 -8.55
C THR A 71 12.26 18.37 -9.87
N GLY A 72 11.84 19.09 -10.92
CA GLY A 72 11.70 18.56 -12.28
C GLY A 72 13.01 17.98 -12.80
N ILE A 73 14.11 18.72 -12.70
CA ILE A 73 15.43 18.25 -13.11
C ILE A 73 15.86 16.99 -12.36
N LEU A 74 15.64 16.92 -11.04
CA LEU A 74 15.98 15.75 -10.23
C LEU A 74 15.15 14.51 -10.63
N LEU A 75 13.84 14.68 -10.81
CA LEU A 75 12.95 13.61 -11.28
C LEU A 75 13.29 13.19 -12.71
N ALA A 76 13.60 14.12 -13.60
CA ALA A 76 14.03 13.82 -14.97
C ALA A 76 15.26 12.92 -14.99
N HIS A 77 16.28 13.26 -14.18
CA HIS A 77 17.47 12.43 -14.03
C HIS A 77 17.12 11.02 -13.55
N TYR A 78 16.24 10.89 -12.55
CA TYR A 78 15.81 9.59 -12.04
C TYR A 78 15.13 8.76 -13.15
N VAL A 79 14.12 9.35 -13.81
CA VAL A 79 13.33 8.69 -14.86
C VAL A 79 14.21 8.23 -16.01
N LEU A 80 15.10 9.09 -16.52
CA LEU A 80 16.01 8.76 -17.61
C LEU A 80 17.03 7.69 -17.21
N LYS A 81 17.49 7.69 -15.95
CA LYS A 81 18.43 6.69 -15.44
C LYS A 81 17.78 5.32 -15.28
N VAL A 82 16.60 5.24 -14.67
CA VAL A 82 15.79 4.00 -14.59
C VAL A 82 15.52 3.44 -15.99
N SER A 83 15.21 4.34 -16.94
CA SER A 83 14.93 3.97 -18.34
C SER A 83 16.18 3.65 -19.17
N LYS A 84 17.38 3.68 -18.58
CA LYS A 84 18.69 3.47 -19.25
C LYS A 84 18.93 4.38 -20.47
N ARG A 85 18.39 5.59 -20.44
CA ARG A 85 18.50 6.60 -21.51
C ARG A 85 19.38 7.78 -21.16
N LEU A 86 19.69 7.96 -19.88
CA LEU A 86 20.56 9.05 -19.45
C LEU A 86 21.97 8.86 -20.03
N SER A 87 22.34 9.70 -20.99
CA SER A 87 23.65 9.72 -21.64
C SER A 87 24.69 10.58 -20.90
N ARG A 88 24.25 11.35 -19.90
CA ARG A 88 25.02 12.44 -19.29
C ARG A 88 25.90 12.03 -18.11
N SER A 89 26.97 12.81 -17.93
CA SER A 89 28.04 12.51 -16.99
C SER A 89 27.66 12.84 -15.54
N LYS A 90 28.09 11.96 -14.62
CA LYS A 90 28.09 12.12 -13.16
C LYS A 90 28.51 13.51 -12.66
N LYS A 91 29.41 14.19 -13.38
CA LYS A 91 29.94 15.52 -13.02
C LYS A 91 28.85 16.58 -12.97
N LEU A 92 27.87 16.51 -13.87
CA LEU A 92 26.83 17.52 -14.00
C LEU A 92 25.80 17.43 -12.86
N LEU A 93 25.39 16.22 -12.50
CA LEU A 93 24.50 15.98 -11.36
C LEU A 93 25.12 16.46 -10.04
N ASN A 94 26.43 16.26 -9.87
CA ASN A 94 27.15 16.81 -8.73
C ASN A 94 27.07 18.34 -8.67
N GLY A 95 27.23 19.03 -9.81
CA GLY A 95 27.10 20.49 -9.87
C GLY A 95 25.70 20.99 -9.49
N ILE A 96 24.65 20.29 -9.95
CA ILE A 96 23.26 20.60 -9.55
C ILE A 96 23.10 20.49 -8.03
N LEU A 97 23.60 19.41 -7.42
CA LEU A 97 23.52 19.24 -5.96
C LEU A 97 24.30 20.32 -5.19
N ASP A 98 25.49 20.68 -5.67
CA ASP A 98 26.30 21.75 -5.05
C ASP A 98 25.61 23.12 -5.11
N ILE A 99 24.76 23.35 -6.12
CA ILE A 99 23.94 24.55 -6.21
C ILE A 99 22.77 24.47 -5.23
N LEU A 100 22.04 23.36 -5.22
CA LEU A 100 20.86 23.18 -4.37
C LEU A 100 21.18 23.28 -2.88
N GLU A 101 22.32 22.75 -2.43
CA GLU A 101 22.78 22.84 -1.04
C GLU A 101 23.01 24.29 -0.56
N LYS A 102 23.17 25.25 -1.48
CA LYS A 102 23.30 26.67 -1.13
C LYS A 102 21.96 27.35 -0.85
N TYR A 103 20.84 26.73 -1.22
CA TYR A 103 19.51 27.31 -1.09
C TYR A 103 18.81 26.83 0.17
N SER A 104 18.31 27.78 0.98
CA SER A 104 17.67 27.49 2.26
C SER A 104 16.35 26.72 2.13
N TRP A 105 15.68 26.79 0.98
CA TRP A 105 14.41 26.12 0.77
C TRP A 105 14.59 24.61 0.50
N TYR A 106 15.76 24.17 0.03
CA TYR A 106 16.05 22.79 -0.37
C TYR A 106 15.81 21.79 0.77
N GLU A 107 16.22 22.13 2.00
CA GLU A 107 16.03 21.27 3.17
C GLU A 107 14.59 21.28 3.71
N HIS A 108 13.73 22.14 3.17
CA HIS A 108 12.37 22.41 3.65
C HIS A 108 11.31 22.24 2.56
N ASP A 109 11.63 21.52 1.49
CA ASP A 109 10.66 21.18 0.44
C ASP A 109 10.58 19.65 0.32
N GLY A 110 9.48 19.08 0.83
CA GLY A 110 9.34 17.61 0.90
C GLY A 110 9.31 16.94 -0.46
N GLU A 111 8.84 17.63 -1.50
CA GLU A 111 8.81 17.13 -2.87
C GLU A 111 10.22 17.01 -3.47
N THR A 112 11.06 18.03 -3.26
CA THR A 112 12.48 18.00 -3.64
C THR A 112 13.21 16.89 -2.90
N ILE A 113 12.97 16.73 -1.59
CA ILE A 113 13.55 15.63 -0.80
C ILE A 113 13.10 14.27 -1.34
N PHE A 114 11.85 14.13 -1.77
CA PHE A 114 11.33 12.93 -2.42
C PHE A 114 12.03 12.64 -3.75
N ALA A 115 12.23 13.65 -4.59
CA ALA A 115 12.94 13.50 -5.86
C ALA A 115 14.40 13.02 -5.65
N LEU A 116 15.10 13.57 -4.65
CA LEU A 116 16.43 13.10 -4.25
C LEU A 116 16.42 11.66 -3.77
N TYR A 117 15.42 11.29 -2.96
CA TYR A 117 15.25 9.91 -2.50
C TYR A 117 15.10 8.95 -3.67
N LYS A 118 14.21 9.24 -4.61
CA LYS A 118 14.06 8.43 -5.83
C LYS A 118 15.37 8.32 -6.60
N LEU A 119 16.07 9.43 -6.79
CA LEU A 119 17.37 9.42 -7.47
C LEU A 119 18.43 8.60 -6.71
N SER A 120 18.38 8.57 -5.38
CA SER A 120 19.29 7.76 -4.55
C SER A 120 19.08 6.26 -4.72
N GLU A 121 17.85 5.80 -5.03
CA GLU A 121 17.55 4.38 -5.30
C GLU A 121 18.32 3.84 -6.50
N VAL A 122 18.73 4.72 -7.42
CA VAL A 122 19.47 4.40 -8.65
C VAL A 122 20.88 5.00 -8.67
N SER A 123 21.30 5.67 -7.59
CA SER A 123 22.55 6.41 -7.54
C SER A 123 23.07 6.54 -6.10
N SER A 124 23.95 5.63 -5.69
CA SER A 124 24.55 5.61 -4.34
C SER A 124 25.24 6.92 -3.95
N GLU A 125 25.76 7.65 -4.94
CA GLU A 125 26.42 8.95 -4.78
C GLU A 125 25.52 10.03 -4.17
N ILE A 126 24.22 9.98 -4.44
CA ILE A 126 23.25 10.92 -3.87
C ILE A 126 23.18 10.72 -2.36
N GLN A 127 23.16 9.46 -1.93
CA GLN A 127 23.07 9.09 -0.52
C GLN A 127 24.31 9.56 0.25
N GLU A 128 25.50 9.42 -0.34
CA GLU A 128 26.77 9.87 0.26
C GLU A 128 26.88 11.39 0.31
N LYS A 129 26.51 12.09 -0.77
CA LYS A 129 26.71 13.54 -0.91
C LYS A 129 25.75 14.35 -0.03
N THR A 130 24.47 14.01 -0.07
CA THR A 130 23.41 14.83 0.55
C THR A 130 23.12 14.50 2.02
N ARG A 131 23.75 13.44 2.57
CA ARG A 131 23.38 12.85 3.88
C ARG A 131 21.86 12.65 3.99
N LEU A 132 21.26 12.13 2.91
CA LEU A 132 19.82 12.16 2.67
C LEU A 132 18.98 11.60 3.83
N ARG A 133 19.48 10.57 4.51
CA ARG A 133 18.80 9.96 5.66
C ARG A 133 18.60 10.98 6.80
N ASP A 134 19.64 11.72 7.13
CA ASP A 134 19.59 12.74 8.19
C ASP A 134 18.68 13.90 7.77
N LEU A 135 18.68 14.25 6.48
CA LEU A 135 17.80 15.26 5.93
C LEU A 135 16.32 14.85 6.06
N ILE A 136 15.98 13.61 5.66
CA ILE A 136 14.61 13.07 5.76
C ILE A 136 14.14 13.06 7.21
N GLU A 137 14.95 12.56 8.16
CA GLU A 137 14.53 12.47 9.57
C GLU A 137 14.39 13.86 10.22
N ARG A 138 15.28 14.81 9.92
CA ARG A 138 15.15 16.20 10.40
C ARG A 138 13.90 16.87 9.86
N ALA A 139 13.68 16.79 8.54
CA ALA A 139 12.50 17.35 7.90
C ALA A 139 11.20 16.73 8.45
N TYR A 140 11.16 15.40 8.58
CA TYR A 140 10.01 14.69 9.15
C TYR A 140 9.72 15.15 10.59
N ALA A 141 10.75 15.21 11.44
CA ALA A 141 10.58 15.65 12.82
C ALA A 141 10.02 17.09 12.89
N GLN A 142 10.51 17.99 12.04
CA GLN A 142 10.05 19.37 11.97
C GLN A 142 8.57 19.48 11.56
N TYR A 143 8.16 18.83 10.46
CA TYR A 143 6.75 18.90 10.02
C TYR A 143 5.82 18.15 10.96
N TYR A 144 6.28 17.02 11.51
CA TYR A 144 5.50 16.27 12.50
C TYR A 144 5.29 17.10 13.78
N GLN A 145 6.31 17.82 14.25
CA GLN A 145 6.16 18.72 15.40
C GLN A 145 5.13 19.83 15.10
N ARG A 146 5.24 20.49 13.94
CA ARG A 146 4.25 21.51 13.52
C ARG A 146 2.83 20.95 13.44
N LEU A 147 2.70 19.70 13.00
CA LEU A 147 1.42 19.01 12.96
C LEU A 147 0.87 18.75 14.37
N CYS A 148 1.69 18.24 15.30
CA CYS A 148 1.30 18.02 16.69
C CYS A 148 0.91 19.31 17.42
N GLU A 149 1.53 20.43 17.06
CA GLU A 149 1.20 21.76 17.58
C GLU A 149 -0.02 22.41 16.90
N PHE A 150 -0.67 21.73 15.94
CA PHE A 150 -1.76 22.27 15.10
C PHE A 150 -1.38 23.56 14.34
N LYS A 151 -0.10 23.73 14.03
CA LYS A 151 0.47 24.89 13.30
C LYS A 151 0.81 24.58 11.84
N ALA A 152 0.74 23.32 11.43
CA ALA A 152 1.06 22.91 10.06
C ALA A 152 0.10 23.55 9.06
N ARG A 153 0.66 24.24 8.06
CA ARG A 153 -0.06 24.75 6.89
C ARG A 153 -0.19 23.66 5.82
N ASP A 154 -0.88 23.97 4.73
CA ASP A 154 -1.09 23.03 3.63
C ASP A 154 0.25 22.58 3.03
N GLU A 155 1.24 23.47 2.90
CA GLU A 155 2.57 23.15 2.36
C GLU A 155 3.40 22.27 3.33
N ASP A 156 3.18 22.44 4.64
CA ASP A 156 3.80 21.58 5.67
C ASP A 156 3.20 20.15 5.59
N ILE A 157 1.89 20.05 5.36
CA ILE A 157 1.20 18.76 5.19
C ILE A 157 1.61 18.11 3.87
N GLU A 158 1.71 18.86 2.78
CA GLU A 158 2.24 18.37 1.51
C GLU A 158 3.64 17.79 1.69
N SER A 159 4.54 18.54 2.32
CA SER A 159 5.91 18.09 2.58
C SER A 159 5.93 16.84 3.45
N LEU A 160 5.08 16.78 4.49
CA LEU A 160 4.94 15.59 5.33
C LEU A 160 4.43 14.38 4.54
N LEU A 161 3.49 14.54 3.61
CA LEU A 161 2.99 13.46 2.77
C LEU A 161 4.09 12.87 1.89
N TYR A 162 4.93 13.71 1.27
CA TYR A 162 6.10 13.21 0.53
C TYR A 162 7.08 12.44 1.42
N LEU A 163 7.37 12.95 2.62
CA LEU A 163 8.26 12.26 3.56
C LEU A 163 7.66 10.93 4.05
N LEU A 164 6.35 10.87 4.28
CA LEU A 164 5.63 9.63 4.57
C LEU A 164 5.70 8.66 3.38
N TRP A 165 5.64 9.16 2.14
CA TRP A 165 5.82 8.35 0.94
C TRP A 165 7.22 7.71 0.88
N ILE A 166 8.26 8.49 1.15
CA ILE A 166 9.65 8.01 1.23
C ILE A 166 9.75 6.90 2.28
N ARG A 167 9.23 7.15 3.48
CA ARG A 167 9.24 6.17 4.58
C ARG A 167 8.45 4.92 4.23
N ALA A 168 7.31 5.07 3.56
CA ALA A 168 6.47 3.95 3.16
C ALA A 168 7.14 3.02 2.13
N THR A 169 7.93 3.59 1.23
CA THR A 169 8.62 2.86 0.15
C THR A 169 9.98 2.32 0.58
N SER A 170 10.64 2.98 1.53
CA SER A 170 11.91 2.54 2.11
C SER A 170 11.76 1.29 2.98
N LYS A 171 12.71 0.35 2.85
CA LYS A 171 12.72 -0.91 3.64
C LYS A 171 13.14 -0.71 5.10
N GLU A 172 13.84 0.38 5.42
CA GLU A 172 14.60 0.51 6.68
C GLU A 172 14.11 1.63 7.61
N SER A 173 13.13 2.44 7.22
CA SER A 173 12.82 3.69 7.94
C SER A 173 11.47 3.70 8.66
N GLY A 174 11.46 4.10 9.93
CA GLY A 174 10.26 4.59 10.59
C GLY A 174 9.31 3.56 11.22
N ASP A 175 8.45 4.10 12.08
CA ASP A 175 7.35 3.36 12.71
C ASP A 175 6.16 3.32 11.77
N LYS A 176 5.96 2.16 11.14
CA LYS A 176 4.93 1.94 10.12
C LYS A 176 3.52 2.22 10.64
N MET A 177 3.25 1.90 11.91
CA MET A 177 1.92 2.11 12.51
C MET A 177 1.72 3.59 12.80
N LYS A 178 2.72 4.26 13.38
CA LYS A 178 2.67 5.71 13.61
C LYS A 178 2.45 6.49 12.31
N ASP A 179 3.16 6.13 11.25
CA ASP A 179 3.03 6.78 9.94
C ASP A 179 1.61 6.60 9.36
N LEU A 180 1.00 5.43 9.55
CA LEU A 180 -0.39 5.20 9.16
C LEU A 180 -1.38 5.99 10.04
N GLU A 181 -1.17 6.02 11.36
CA GLU A 181 -2.03 6.74 12.30
C GLU A 181 -2.07 8.25 12.00
N ILE A 182 -0.97 8.84 11.53
CA ILE A 182 -0.97 10.23 11.03
C ILE A 182 -2.00 10.41 9.91
N LEU A 183 -2.15 9.43 9.01
CA LEU A 183 -3.06 9.52 7.88
C LEU A 183 -4.50 9.14 8.23
N THR A 184 -4.70 8.26 9.22
CA THR A 184 -6.03 7.71 9.54
C THR A 184 -6.69 8.36 10.74
N ASP A 185 -5.91 8.76 11.75
CA ASP A 185 -6.41 9.14 13.08
C ASP A 185 -6.33 10.63 13.30
N ASN A 186 -5.42 11.30 12.59
CA ASN A 186 -5.28 12.74 12.68
C ASN A 186 -6.38 13.44 11.89
N GLU A 187 -7.44 13.85 12.60
CA GLU A 187 -8.57 14.58 12.01
C GLU A 187 -8.14 15.91 11.37
N TYR A 188 -7.12 16.58 11.93
CA TYR A 188 -6.60 17.82 11.36
C TYR A 188 -6.01 17.60 9.96
N VAL A 189 -5.21 16.54 9.76
CA VAL A 189 -4.70 16.17 8.43
C VAL A 189 -5.85 15.86 7.48
N ARG A 190 -6.79 15.00 7.88
CA ARG A 190 -7.92 14.60 7.01
C ARG A 190 -8.79 15.79 6.61
N ASN A 191 -9.09 16.70 7.53
CA ASN A 191 -9.87 17.91 7.25
C ASN A 191 -9.16 18.87 6.28
N ARG A 192 -7.83 18.96 6.34
CA ARG A 192 -7.02 19.76 5.41
C ARG A 192 -6.99 19.13 4.02
N VAL A 193 -6.71 17.83 3.97
CA VAL A 193 -6.69 17.02 2.75
C VAL A 193 -8.05 17.07 2.02
N ALA A 194 -9.17 16.99 2.75
CA ALA A 194 -10.51 17.06 2.16
C ALA A 194 -10.84 18.42 1.50
N ARG A 195 -10.16 19.50 1.91
CA ARG A 195 -10.40 20.87 1.39
C ARG A 195 -9.45 21.27 0.29
N ASN A 196 -8.30 20.62 0.19
CA ASN A 196 -7.26 20.94 -0.80
C ASN A 196 -7.12 19.77 -1.78
N PRO A 197 -7.55 19.94 -3.05
CA PRO A 197 -7.56 18.83 -3.99
C PRO A 197 -6.17 18.27 -4.28
N MET A 198 -5.13 19.11 -4.26
CA MET A 198 -3.75 18.66 -4.49
C MET A 198 -3.24 17.79 -3.33
N LEU A 199 -3.56 18.17 -2.08
CA LEU A 199 -3.31 17.33 -0.92
C LEU A 199 -4.09 16.02 -0.99
N MET A 200 -5.33 16.03 -1.50
CA MET A 200 -6.12 14.82 -1.72
C MET A 200 -5.45 13.86 -2.71
N VAL A 201 -4.89 14.37 -3.82
CA VAL A 201 -4.14 13.55 -4.78
C VAL A 201 -2.96 12.88 -4.10
N LEU A 202 -2.12 13.65 -3.40
CA LEU A 202 -0.94 13.11 -2.71
C LEU A 202 -1.32 12.14 -1.59
N TYR A 203 -2.31 12.49 -0.77
CA TYR A 203 -2.84 11.61 0.27
C TYR A 203 -3.28 10.26 -0.30
N THR A 204 -3.93 10.28 -1.47
CA THR A 204 -4.42 9.08 -2.15
C THR A 204 -3.29 8.24 -2.76
N ILE A 205 -2.12 8.82 -3.02
CA ILE A 205 -0.92 8.06 -3.38
C ILE A 205 -0.28 7.43 -2.13
N VAL A 206 -0.13 8.22 -1.07
CA VAL A 206 0.66 7.86 0.13
C VAL A 206 -0.06 6.87 1.02
N LEU A 207 -1.37 7.04 1.24
CA LEU A 207 -2.14 6.16 2.11
C LEU A 207 -2.06 4.67 1.67
N PRO A 208 -2.29 4.32 0.39
CA PRO A 208 -2.02 2.98 -0.14
C PRO A 208 -0.63 2.43 0.18
N GLU A 209 0.42 3.23 0.03
CA GLU A 209 1.80 2.80 0.28
C GLU A 209 2.02 2.49 1.77
N CYS A 210 1.55 3.37 2.66
CA CYS A 210 1.59 3.13 4.10
C CYS A 210 0.86 1.83 4.48
N ILE A 211 -0.35 1.62 3.94
CA ILE A 211 -1.13 0.39 4.17
C ILE A 211 -0.35 -0.82 3.68
N ASN A 212 0.17 -0.78 2.45
CA ASN A 212 0.84 -1.92 1.83
C ASN A 212 2.08 -2.38 2.62
N ARG A 213 2.74 -1.46 3.32
CA ARG A 213 3.91 -1.73 4.16
C ARG A 213 3.60 -2.44 5.48
N ILE A 214 2.36 -2.35 5.98
CA ILE A 214 1.94 -3.00 7.22
C ILE A 214 1.96 -4.53 7.05
N ASN A 215 2.41 -5.23 8.09
CA ASN A 215 2.49 -6.69 8.07
C ASN A 215 1.08 -7.31 7.98
N PHE A 216 1.01 -8.51 7.40
CA PHE A 216 -0.25 -9.22 7.17
C PHE A 216 -1.15 -9.31 8.41
N PHE A 217 -0.58 -9.65 9.57
CA PHE A 217 -1.33 -9.82 10.82
C PHE A 217 -1.85 -8.52 11.42
N GLU A 218 -1.20 -7.40 11.13
CA GLU A 218 -1.60 -6.08 11.61
C GLU A 218 -2.68 -5.50 10.70
N LYS A 219 -2.58 -5.74 9.38
CA LYS A 219 -3.59 -5.33 8.40
C LYS A 219 -5.00 -5.79 8.76
N SER A 220 -5.18 -7.00 9.26
CA SER A 220 -6.51 -7.48 9.68
C SER A 220 -7.08 -6.69 10.86
N LYS A 221 -6.23 -6.15 11.74
CA LYS A 221 -6.67 -5.36 12.90
C LYS A 221 -7.09 -3.94 12.52
N ILE A 222 -6.47 -3.38 11.48
CA ILE A 222 -6.73 -2.02 11.00
C ILE A 222 -7.70 -1.97 9.81
N ALA A 223 -8.02 -3.10 9.19
CA ALA A 223 -8.80 -3.15 7.95
C ALA A 223 -10.15 -2.43 8.07
N ASP A 224 -10.88 -2.65 9.16
CA ASP A 224 -12.20 -2.05 9.35
C ASP A 224 -12.14 -0.53 9.54
N LYS A 225 -11.00 -0.01 10.02
CA LYS A 225 -10.74 1.42 10.19
C LYS A 225 -10.28 2.09 8.90
N VAL A 226 -9.44 1.41 8.13
CA VAL A 226 -8.82 1.94 6.91
C VAL A 226 -9.76 1.90 5.70
N LYS A 227 -10.60 0.88 5.59
CA LYS A 227 -11.53 0.73 4.45
C LYS A 227 -12.43 1.94 4.23
N PRO A 228 -13.14 2.48 5.25
CA PRO A 228 -13.97 3.68 5.07
C PRO A 228 -13.17 4.88 4.54
N ILE A 229 -11.96 5.07 5.06
CA ILE A 229 -11.07 6.18 4.69
C ILE A 229 -10.64 6.07 3.22
N LEU A 230 -10.32 4.86 2.75
CA LEU A 230 -10.01 4.65 1.32
C LEU A 230 -11.22 4.92 0.42
N TYR A 231 -12.42 4.53 0.84
CA TYR A 231 -13.64 4.81 0.06
C TYR A 231 -13.92 6.32 -0.01
N GLU A 232 -13.74 7.04 1.10
CA GLU A 232 -13.86 8.49 1.15
C GLU A 232 -12.81 9.19 0.27
N ALA A 233 -11.55 8.73 0.33
CA ALA A 233 -10.46 9.23 -0.52
C ALA A 233 -10.78 9.01 -2.01
N ARG A 234 -11.34 7.85 -2.38
CA ARG A 234 -11.76 7.56 -3.77
C ARG A 234 -12.86 8.50 -4.25
N GLU A 235 -13.89 8.69 -3.44
CA GLU A 235 -15.00 9.58 -3.79
C GLU A 235 -14.48 11.02 -3.98
N SER A 236 -13.60 11.46 -3.07
CA SER A 236 -13.01 12.78 -3.11
C SER A 236 -12.03 12.98 -4.27
N LEU A 237 -11.23 11.96 -4.61
CA LEU A 237 -10.38 11.97 -5.79
C LEU A 237 -11.22 12.08 -7.08
N SER A 238 -12.34 11.36 -7.15
CA SER A 238 -13.24 11.41 -8.30
C SER A 238 -13.82 12.82 -8.53
N LYS A 239 -14.12 13.56 -7.45
CA LYS A 239 -14.54 14.97 -7.51
C LYS A 239 -13.39 15.89 -7.93
N THR A 240 -12.17 15.61 -7.45
CA THR A 240 -10.96 16.39 -7.77
C THR A 240 -10.59 16.30 -9.25
N ILE A 241 -10.70 15.10 -9.85
CA ILE A 241 -10.44 14.87 -11.29
C ILE A 241 -11.30 15.77 -12.18
N LEU A 242 -12.54 16.05 -11.79
CA LEU A 242 -13.45 16.90 -12.55
C LEU A 242 -13.07 18.38 -12.55
N LEU A 243 -12.16 18.81 -11.68
CA LEU A 243 -11.89 20.23 -11.41
C LEU A 243 -10.49 20.72 -11.84
N GLN A 244 -9.50 19.84 -12.09
CA GLN A 244 -8.08 20.25 -12.10
C GLN A 244 -7.18 19.62 -13.19
N ALA A 245 -7.73 18.93 -14.20
CA ALA A 245 -6.92 18.14 -15.14
C ALA A 245 -6.25 18.95 -16.28
N GLU A 246 -5.95 20.24 -16.07
CA GLU A 246 -5.35 21.11 -17.11
C GLU A 246 -3.82 21.00 -17.18
N LEU A 247 -3.14 20.75 -16.04
CA LEU A 247 -1.68 20.62 -15.96
C LEU A 247 -1.22 19.15 -16.08
N LEU A 248 -0.11 18.90 -16.77
CA LEU A 248 0.45 17.55 -17.01
C LEU A 248 0.96 16.87 -15.73
N SER A 249 1.59 17.61 -14.81
CA SER A 249 2.03 17.12 -13.50
C SER A 249 0.84 16.66 -12.67
N VAL A 250 -0.23 17.46 -12.66
CA VAL A 250 -1.48 17.16 -11.95
C VAL A 250 -2.13 15.93 -12.57
N LYS A 251 -2.21 15.86 -13.91
CA LYS A 251 -2.69 14.67 -14.62
C LYS A 251 -1.91 13.41 -14.26
N GLY A 252 -0.57 13.48 -14.29
CA GLY A 252 0.30 12.38 -13.91
C GLY A 252 0.05 11.91 -12.48
N LYS A 253 0.05 12.84 -11.52
CA LYS A 253 -0.20 12.55 -10.10
C LYS A 253 -1.60 11.97 -9.88
N LEU A 254 -2.63 12.46 -10.59
CA LEU A 254 -4.00 11.91 -10.55
C LEU A 254 -4.08 10.48 -11.06
N GLU A 255 -3.44 10.20 -12.20
CA GLU A 255 -3.37 8.85 -12.78
C GLU A 255 -2.67 7.88 -11.82
N LEU A 256 -1.56 8.32 -11.21
CA LEU A 256 -0.84 7.55 -10.20
C LEU A 256 -1.71 7.31 -8.95
N ALA A 257 -2.39 8.33 -8.44
CA ALA A 257 -3.28 8.23 -7.30
C ALA A 257 -4.38 7.20 -7.54
N LYS A 258 -5.03 7.25 -8.71
CA LYS A 258 -6.05 6.27 -9.12
C LYS A 258 -5.48 4.86 -9.13
N HIS A 259 -4.33 4.66 -9.76
CA HIS A 259 -3.68 3.35 -9.84
C HIS A 259 -3.34 2.79 -8.44
N LYS A 260 -2.75 3.61 -7.56
CA LYS A 260 -2.38 3.19 -6.20
C LYS A 260 -3.62 2.85 -5.36
N LEU A 261 -4.69 3.61 -5.50
CA LEU A 261 -5.95 3.32 -4.81
C LEU A 261 -6.59 2.01 -5.31
N GLU A 262 -6.62 1.78 -6.63
CA GLU A 262 -7.09 0.51 -7.20
C GLU A 262 -6.29 -0.69 -6.70
N LEU A 263 -4.96 -0.57 -6.61
CA LEU A 263 -4.10 -1.60 -6.04
C LEU A 263 -4.38 -1.85 -4.55
N ALA A 264 -4.55 -0.79 -3.75
CA ALA A 264 -4.88 -0.94 -2.33
C ALA A 264 -6.25 -1.59 -2.12
N GLU A 265 -7.27 -1.20 -2.90
CA GLU A 265 -8.58 -1.84 -2.85
C GLU A 265 -8.50 -3.33 -3.20
N LYS A 266 -7.80 -3.68 -4.28
CA LYS A 266 -7.61 -5.08 -4.67
C LYS A 266 -6.93 -5.86 -3.57
N THR A 267 -5.86 -5.31 -3.00
CA THR A 267 -5.12 -5.87 -1.87
C THR A 267 -6.03 -6.11 -0.66
N LEU A 268 -6.84 -5.13 -0.27
CA LEU A 268 -7.79 -5.25 0.85
C LEU A 268 -8.93 -6.23 0.58
N ARG A 269 -9.42 -6.33 -0.66
CA ARG A 269 -10.40 -7.34 -1.06
C ARG A 269 -9.82 -8.74 -0.90
N THR A 270 -8.64 -8.98 -1.47
CA THR A 270 -7.93 -10.27 -1.30
C THR A 270 -7.69 -10.58 0.18
N PHE A 271 -7.34 -9.60 1.01
CA PHE A 271 -7.21 -9.81 2.44
C PHE A 271 -8.53 -10.16 3.12
N SER A 272 -9.62 -9.48 2.79
CA SER A 272 -10.93 -9.79 3.35
C SER A 272 -11.40 -11.20 2.98
N GLU A 273 -11.09 -11.67 1.77
CA GLU A 273 -11.36 -13.03 1.30
C GLU A 273 -10.52 -14.06 2.07
N LEU A 274 -9.22 -13.81 2.25
CA LEU A 274 -8.33 -14.67 3.03
C LEU A 274 -8.75 -14.75 4.51
N GLU A 275 -9.17 -13.64 5.10
CA GLU A 275 -9.65 -13.62 6.48
C GLU A 275 -10.97 -14.39 6.63
N ARG A 276 -11.89 -14.25 5.66
CA ARG A 276 -13.13 -15.04 5.61
C ARG A 276 -12.82 -16.54 5.48
N GLN A 277 -11.86 -16.91 4.64
CA GLN A 277 -11.40 -18.29 4.52
C GLN A 277 -10.80 -18.79 5.84
N LYS A 278 -9.92 -18.01 6.49
CA LYS A 278 -9.33 -18.36 7.79
C LYS A 278 -10.40 -18.60 8.87
N LYS A 279 -11.39 -17.70 8.99
CA LYS A 279 -12.52 -17.86 9.93
C LYS A 279 -13.29 -19.14 9.66
N LYS A 280 -13.54 -19.45 8.38
CA LYS A 280 -14.17 -20.69 7.94
C LYS A 280 -13.32 -21.92 8.31
N TYR A 281 -12.00 -21.89 8.08
CA TYR A 281 -11.09 -22.96 8.49
C TYR A 281 -11.07 -23.17 10.01
N VAL A 282 -10.87 -22.11 10.80
CA VAL A 282 -10.87 -22.19 12.27
C VAL A 282 -12.19 -22.75 12.79
N LEU A 283 -13.33 -22.29 12.26
CA LEU A 283 -14.64 -22.81 12.61
C LEU A 283 -14.78 -24.29 12.22
N THR A 284 -14.34 -24.68 11.02
CA THR A 284 -14.38 -26.10 10.61
C THR A 284 -13.48 -26.97 11.48
N THR A 285 -12.27 -26.52 11.83
CA THR A 285 -11.37 -27.26 12.72
C THR A 285 -11.98 -27.38 14.11
N PHE A 286 -12.55 -26.30 14.66
CA PHE A 286 -13.26 -26.32 15.94
C PHE A 286 -14.43 -27.31 15.93
N LEU A 287 -15.26 -27.28 14.88
CA LEU A 287 -16.39 -28.21 14.75
C LEU A 287 -15.93 -29.67 14.61
N VAL A 288 -14.84 -29.92 13.87
CA VAL A 288 -14.25 -31.26 13.75
C VAL A 288 -13.69 -31.73 15.10
N SER A 289 -12.91 -30.90 15.79
CA SER A 289 -12.38 -31.21 17.12
C SER A 289 -13.49 -31.45 18.14
N LEU A 290 -14.54 -30.63 18.13
CA LEU A 290 -15.72 -30.81 18.99
C LEU A 290 -16.46 -32.11 18.67
N SER A 291 -16.60 -32.45 17.38
CA SER A 291 -17.23 -33.71 16.96
C SER A 291 -16.43 -34.92 17.42
N ILE A 292 -15.10 -34.88 17.30
CA ILE A 292 -14.20 -35.92 17.81
C ILE A 292 -14.33 -36.05 19.33
N PHE A 293 -14.36 -34.91 20.05
CA PHE A 293 -14.51 -34.90 21.50
C PHE A 293 -15.85 -35.52 21.95
N ILE A 294 -16.96 -35.17 21.31
CA ILE A 294 -18.29 -35.74 21.59
C ILE A 294 -18.31 -37.24 21.31
N LEU A 295 -17.74 -37.68 20.17
CA LEU A 295 -17.65 -39.10 19.84
C LEU A 295 -16.82 -39.88 20.86
N HIS A 296 -15.70 -39.30 21.31
CA HIS A 296 -14.87 -39.90 22.34
C HIS A 296 -15.63 -40.00 23.67
N TYR A 297 -16.27 -38.91 24.12
CA TYR A 297 -17.04 -38.88 25.35
C TYR A 297 -18.20 -39.89 25.36
N LEU A 298 -18.98 -39.97 24.27
CA LEU A 298 -20.06 -40.95 24.14
C LEU A 298 -19.54 -42.39 24.14
N SER A 299 -18.39 -42.65 23.51
CA SER A 299 -17.74 -43.96 23.54
C SER A 299 -17.32 -44.34 24.96
N THR A 300 -16.64 -43.43 25.68
CA THR A 300 -16.21 -43.66 27.07
C THR A 300 -17.40 -43.85 28.00
N PHE A 301 -18.46 -43.06 27.83
CA PHE A 301 -19.69 -43.16 28.63
C PHE A 301 -20.41 -44.51 28.41
N ASN A 302 -20.52 -44.96 27.16
CA ASN A 302 -21.08 -46.28 26.85
C ASN A 302 -20.23 -47.41 27.43
N ILE A 303 -18.90 -47.32 27.34
CA ILE A 303 -17.99 -48.28 27.98
C ILE A 303 -18.21 -48.30 29.49
N LEU A 304 -18.38 -47.14 30.13
CA LEU A 304 -18.61 -47.04 31.57
C LEU A 304 -19.93 -47.70 31.97
N ILE A 305 -21.05 -47.38 31.31
CA ILE A 305 -22.36 -47.99 31.60
C ILE A 305 -22.33 -49.50 31.39
N ILE A 306 -21.73 -49.97 30.29
CA ILE A 306 -21.63 -51.40 30.00
C ILE A 306 -20.72 -52.08 31.05
N SER A 307 -19.63 -51.44 31.48
CA SER A 307 -18.76 -51.97 32.52
C SER A 307 -19.45 -52.04 33.89
N GLU A 308 -20.27 -51.04 34.24
CA GLU A 308 -21.06 -50.99 35.48
C GLU A 308 -22.14 -52.08 35.48
N PHE A 309 -22.85 -52.22 34.35
CA PHE A 309 -23.88 -53.23 34.14
C PHE A 309 -23.28 -54.65 34.21
N LEU A 310 -22.16 -54.91 33.52
CA LEU A 310 -21.53 -56.24 33.53
C LEU A 310 -20.87 -56.58 34.87
N ARG A 311 -20.34 -55.59 35.60
CA ARG A 311 -19.83 -55.77 36.97
C ARG A 311 -20.93 -56.19 37.94
N SER A 312 -22.17 -55.74 37.74
CA SER A 312 -23.33 -56.18 38.52
C SER A 312 -23.69 -57.66 38.36
N TYR A 313 -23.18 -58.32 37.31
CA TYR A 313 -23.35 -59.75 37.04
C TYR A 313 -22.13 -60.63 37.37
N GLY A 314 -21.08 -60.07 37.99
CA GLY A 314 -19.96 -60.85 38.55
C GLY A 314 -18.92 -61.36 37.55
N LEU A 315 -18.86 -60.81 36.33
CA LEU A 315 -17.87 -61.18 35.32
C LEU A 315 -16.49 -60.51 35.59
N PRO A 316 -15.36 -61.19 35.35
CA PRO A 316 -14.03 -60.65 35.59
C PRO A 316 -13.67 -59.51 34.62
N LEU A 317 -13.07 -58.43 35.14
CA LEU A 317 -12.80 -57.17 34.43
C LEU A 317 -12.01 -57.34 33.12
N GLU A 318 -11.13 -58.33 33.05
CA GLU A 318 -10.25 -58.60 31.91
C GLU A 318 -11.01 -59.17 30.70
N ALA A 319 -12.06 -59.98 30.92
CA ALA A 319 -12.94 -60.45 29.85
C ALA A 319 -13.85 -59.32 29.33
N ILE A 320 -14.22 -58.39 30.22
CA ILE A 320 -15.09 -57.24 29.93
C ILE A 320 -14.38 -56.20 29.04
N ILE A 321 -13.11 -55.87 29.33
CA ILE A 321 -12.35 -54.90 28.53
C ILE A 321 -12.12 -55.44 27.11
N THR A 322 -11.80 -56.73 26.96
CA THR A 322 -11.53 -57.36 25.66
C THR A 322 -12.80 -57.48 24.81
N TYR A 323 -13.95 -57.82 25.41
CA TYR A 323 -15.23 -57.92 24.69
C TYR A 323 -15.79 -56.54 24.31
N THR A 324 -15.74 -55.55 25.21
CA THR A 324 -16.24 -54.20 24.93
C THR A 324 -15.35 -53.40 23.97
N THR A 325 -14.03 -53.60 23.97
CA THR A 325 -13.15 -53.01 22.94
C THR A 325 -13.38 -53.65 21.57
N PHE A 326 -13.61 -54.96 21.50
CA PHE A 326 -13.93 -55.66 20.26
C PHE A 326 -15.32 -55.30 19.72
N GLU A 327 -16.37 -55.29 20.56
CA GLU A 327 -17.72 -54.88 20.14
C GLU A 327 -17.80 -53.40 19.81
N ASN A 328 -17.11 -52.50 20.52
CA ASN A 328 -17.08 -51.08 20.14
C ASN A 328 -16.30 -50.85 18.85
N ALA A 329 -15.20 -51.58 18.61
CA ALA A 329 -14.52 -51.54 17.31
C ALA A 329 -15.44 -52.04 16.19
N LEU A 330 -16.18 -53.13 16.43
CA LEU A 330 -17.14 -53.68 15.46
C LEU A 330 -18.34 -52.76 15.26
N ASN A 331 -18.92 -52.17 16.32
CA ASN A 331 -20.07 -51.26 16.27
C ASN A 331 -19.71 -49.90 15.65
N VAL A 332 -18.50 -49.38 15.85
CA VAL A 332 -18.01 -48.19 15.14
C VAL A 332 -17.84 -48.48 13.65
N LEU A 333 -17.40 -49.70 13.27
CA LEU A 333 -17.28 -50.15 11.88
C LEU A 333 -18.63 -50.46 11.21
N THR A 334 -19.66 -50.87 11.97
CA THR A 334 -20.91 -51.42 11.39
C THR A 334 -22.18 -50.59 11.63
N ASN A 335 -22.25 -49.67 12.61
CA ASN A 335 -23.50 -48.96 12.89
C ASN A 335 -23.80 -47.80 11.93
N GLY A 336 -24.98 -47.87 11.30
CA GLY A 336 -25.59 -46.80 10.50
C GLY A 336 -25.81 -45.48 11.25
N LYS A 337 -25.73 -45.46 12.60
CA LYS A 337 -25.73 -44.24 13.42
C LYS A 337 -24.43 -43.44 13.30
N VAL A 338 -23.26 -44.08 13.21
CA VAL A 338 -21.99 -43.39 12.92
C VAL A 338 -22.02 -42.88 11.48
N LYS A 339 -22.57 -43.66 10.55
CA LYS A 339 -22.81 -43.22 9.17
C LYS A 339 -23.77 -42.04 9.11
N GLY A 340 -24.80 -42.00 9.96
CA GLY A 340 -25.77 -40.91 10.10
C GLY A 340 -25.17 -39.65 10.73
N ILE A 341 -24.40 -39.78 11.81
CA ILE A 341 -23.67 -38.67 12.44
C ILE A 341 -22.60 -38.14 11.48
N LEU A 342 -21.84 -39.01 10.81
CA LEU A 342 -20.92 -38.62 9.74
C LEU A 342 -21.65 -37.97 8.57
N ASN A 343 -22.86 -38.41 8.20
CA ASN A 343 -23.66 -37.75 7.16
C ASN A 343 -24.18 -36.38 7.61
N ILE A 344 -24.52 -36.21 8.89
CA ILE A 344 -24.94 -34.93 9.47
C ILE A 344 -23.73 -33.99 9.53
N ILE A 345 -22.59 -34.45 10.04
CA ILE A 345 -21.32 -33.72 10.04
C ILE A 345 -20.92 -33.37 8.60
N TRP A 346 -21.03 -34.31 7.66
CA TRP A 346 -20.73 -34.11 6.24
C TRP A 346 -21.71 -33.12 5.57
N ARG A 347 -23.00 -33.16 5.91
CA ARG A 347 -24.00 -32.18 5.45
C ARG A 347 -23.75 -30.79 6.06
N ILE A 348 -23.37 -30.71 7.33
CA ILE A 348 -23.00 -29.45 8.00
C ILE A 348 -21.74 -28.89 7.33
N LEU A 349 -20.67 -29.69 7.21
CA LEU A 349 -19.43 -29.32 6.53
C LEU A 349 -19.68 -28.87 5.08
N ASN A 350 -20.46 -29.62 4.28
CA ASN A 350 -20.77 -29.23 2.90
C ASN A 350 -21.59 -27.93 2.79
N LYS A 351 -22.44 -27.64 3.77
CA LYS A 351 -23.20 -26.39 3.82
C LYS A 351 -22.33 -25.19 4.19
N PHE A 352 -21.24 -25.43 4.92
CA PHE A 352 -20.26 -24.41 5.28
C PHE A 352 -19.10 -24.30 4.29
N ILE A 353 -18.81 -25.32 3.47
CA ILE A 353 -17.71 -25.37 2.48
C ILE A 353 -18.08 -24.70 1.14
N LYS A 354 -19.36 -24.62 0.77
CA LYS A 354 -19.82 -23.60 -0.19
C LYS A 354 -19.76 -22.20 0.43
#